data_AF-A0A537HQM2-F1
#
_entry.id   AF-A0A537HQM2-F1
#
_cell.length_a   1.000
_cell.length_b   1.000
_cell.length_c   1.000
_cell.angle_alpha   90.00
_cell.angle_beta   90.00
_cell.angle_gamma   90.00
#
_symmetry.space_group_name_H-M   'P 1'
#
loop_
_entity.id
_entity.type
_entity.pdbx_description
1 polymer ?
#
loop_
_entity_poly.entity_id
_entity_poly.type
_entity_poly.pdbx_seq_one_letter_code
_entity_poly.pdbx_strand_id
1 'polypeptide(L)'
;MYGLKERVLSRSGDGLGITVDSNFIIHVLRSDPAALAKAKQIDDGGQAKFLSTPVLYEISAGLLFTGSRTQATAFRALASRFASLPFDEAAALKAAEIRAELLRLGRAKSHVDIMIAGVALEGSHVLVTRDRDFKGIAETVGLNVEAY
;
A
#
# COMPACT_ATOMS: atom_id res chain seq x y z
N MET A 1 -24.24 27.62 -13.00
CA MET A 1 -24.60 27.77 -11.58
C MET A 1 -24.83 26.37 -11.01
N TYR A 2 -23.80 25.73 -10.46
CA TYR A 2 -23.91 24.66 -9.47
C TYR A 2 -22.68 24.76 -8.57
N GLY A 3 -22.94 24.62 -7.27
CA GLY A 3 -22.22 25.23 -6.17
C GLY A 3 -20.76 24.81 -6.00
N LEU A 4 -19.92 25.83 -5.80
CA LEU A 4 -18.67 25.73 -5.06
C LEU A 4 -18.96 25.70 -3.55
N LYS A 5 -18.08 25.00 -2.82
CA LYS A 5 -17.95 24.83 -1.35
C LYS A 5 -18.68 23.56 -0.85
N GLU A 6 -18.00 22.57 -0.29
CA GLU A 6 -17.00 22.68 0.77
C GLU A 6 -15.71 21.90 0.49
N ARG A 7 -14.58 22.59 0.51
CA ARG A 7 -13.26 21.97 0.54
C ARG A 7 -12.89 21.85 2.01
N VAL A 8 -13.10 20.67 2.59
CA VAL A 8 -12.50 20.33 3.88
C VAL A 8 -10.98 20.44 3.69
N LEU A 9 -10.36 21.38 4.41
CA LEU A 9 -8.93 21.54 4.46
C LEU A 9 -8.34 20.33 5.21
N SER A 10 -8.12 19.22 4.49
CA SER A 10 -7.31 18.11 4.96
C SER A 10 -5.90 18.64 5.24
N ARG A 11 -5.45 18.47 6.48
CA ARG A 11 -4.06 18.75 6.86
C ARG A 11 -3.18 17.79 6.07
N SER A 12 -2.11 18.32 5.50
CA SER A 12 -1.05 17.56 4.83
C SER A 12 -0.56 16.44 5.77
N GLY A 13 -1.07 15.21 5.58
CA GLY A 13 -0.79 14.05 6.45
C GLY A 13 -1.98 13.12 6.72
N ASP A 14 -3.23 13.56 6.56
CA ASP A 14 -4.40 12.78 6.98
C ASP A 14 -4.97 11.95 5.82
N GLY A 15 -4.28 10.86 5.44
CA GLY A 15 -4.92 9.81 4.62
C GLY A 15 -6.05 9.13 5.40
N LEU A 16 -7.07 8.61 4.71
CA LEU A 16 -8.25 7.98 5.34
C LEU A 16 -7.93 6.64 6.04
N GLY A 17 -6.68 6.20 5.98
CA GLY A 17 -6.16 4.96 6.54
C GLY A 17 -4.74 4.68 6.03
N ILE A 18 -4.15 3.59 6.54
CA ILE A 18 -2.81 3.15 6.20
C ILE A 18 -2.88 1.86 5.38
N THR A 19 -2.18 1.84 4.26
CA THR A 19 -1.86 0.63 3.48
C THR A 19 -0.37 0.36 3.58
N VAL A 20 0.03 -0.87 3.30
CA VAL A 20 1.43 -1.34 3.33
C VAL A 20 1.73 -2.11 2.07
N ASP A 21 2.98 -2.11 1.64
CA ASP A 21 3.45 -2.96 0.52
C ASP A 21 3.98 -4.32 1.01
N SER A 22 4.34 -5.17 0.05
CA SER A 22 4.92 -6.49 0.32
C SER A 22 6.26 -6.38 1.08
N ASN A 23 7.08 -5.38 0.77
CA ASN A 23 8.38 -5.16 1.42
C ASN A 23 8.22 -4.83 2.91
N PHE A 24 7.27 -3.98 3.29
CA PHE A 24 6.98 -3.67 4.69
C PHE A 24 6.59 -4.93 5.48
N ILE A 25 5.66 -5.72 4.94
CA ILE A 25 5.27 -6.98 5.60
C ILE A 25 6.45 -7.93 5.75
N ILE A 26 7.25 -8.11 4.69
CA ILE A 26 8.44 -8.98 4.73
C ILE A 26 9.45 -8.48 5.77
N HIS A 27 9.68 -7.17 5.86
CA HIS A 27 10.59 -6.58 6.84
C HIS A 27 10.09 -6.75 8.28
N VAL A 28 8.78 -6.59 8.53
CA VAL A 28 8.18 -6.91 9.84
C VAL A 28 8.37 -8.38 10.20
N LEU A 29 8.09 -9.30 9.27
CA LEU A 29 8.28 -10.75 9.49
C LEU A 29 9.74 -11.13 9.74
N ARG A 30 10.69 -10.37 9.21
CA ARG A 30 12.13 -10.52 9.44
C ARG A 30 12.64 -9.77 10.67
N SER A 31 11.76 -9.14 11.43
CA SER A 31 12.11 -8.33 12.60
C SER A 31 13.08 -7.18 12.28
N ASP A 32 12.94 -6.55 11.10
CA ASP A 32 13.67 -5.32 10.78
C ASP A 32 13.32 -4.23 11.81
N PRO A 33 14.30 -3.64 12.53
CA PRO A 33 14.03 -2.74 13.65
C PRO A 33 13.16 -1.54 13.28
N ALA A 34 13.35 -1.00 12.08
CA ALA A 34 12.66 0.20 11.65
C ALA A 34 11.26 -0.11 11.12
N ALA A 35 11.07 -1.26 10.45
CA ALA A 35 9.73 -1.76 10.13
C ALA A 35 8.91 -2.01 11.40
N LEU A 36 9.52 -2.59 12.44
CA LEU A 36 8.88 -2.81 13.73
C LEU A 36 8.55 -1.48 14.45
N ALA A 37 9.47 -0.51 14.44
CA ALA A 37 9.22 0.81 15.00
C ALA A 37 8.03 1.50 14.31
N LYS A 38 8.00 1.44 12.97
CA LYS A 38 6.89 2.00 12.20
C LYS A 38 5.58 1.25 12.43
N ALA A 39 5.60 -0.09 12.47
CA ALA A 39 4.42 -0.89 12.78
C ALA A 39 3.84 -0.48 14.14
N LYS A 40 4.69 -0.31 15.15
CA LYS A 40 4.28 0.19 16.46
C LYS A 40 3.69 1.60 16.38
N GLN A 41 4.32 2.52 15.65
CA GLN A 41 3.79 3.88 15.45
C GLN A 41 2.39 3.86 14.82
N ILE A 42 2.17 3.00 13.81
CA ILE A 42 0.85 2.86 13.17
C ILE A 42 -0.17 2.27 14.16
N ASP A 43 0.21 1.25 14.93
CA ASP A 43 -0.66 0.66 15.95
C ASP A 43 -1.07 1.69 17.01
N ASP A 44 -0.11 2.51 17.48
CA ASP A 44 -0.35 3.55 18.49
C ASP A 44 -1.18 4.73 17.94
N GLY A 45 -1.13 4.98 16.63
CA GLY A 45 -1.82 6.10 15.97
C GLY A 45 -3.33 5.90 15.78
N GLY A 46 -3.83 4.67 15.91
CA GLY A 46 -5.26 4.35 15.85
C GLY A 46 -5.90 4.46 14.47
N GLN A 47 -5.14 4.72 13.40
CA GLN A 47 -5.67 4.71 12.03
C GLN A 47 -6.09 3.31 11.60
N ALA A 48 -7.10 3.23 10.73
CA ALA A 48 -7.47 1.97 10.08
C ALA A 48 -6.29 1.46 9.24
N LYS A 49 -6.01 0.16 9.33
CA LYS A 49 -4.92 -0.51 8.61
C LYS A 49 -5.48 -1.49 7.60
N PHE A 50 -4.96 -1.43 6.39
CA PHE A 50 -5.43 -2.20 5.26
C PHE A 50 -4.31 -3.02 4.64
N LEU A 51 -4.61 -4.27 4.30
CA LEU A 51 -3.76 -5.12 3.49
C LEU A 51 -4.44 -5.33 2.16
N SER A 52 -3.84 -4.83 1.09
CA SER A 52 -4.42 -4.96 -0.24
C SER A 52 -4.33 -6.40 -0.75
N THR A 53 -5.33 -6.85 -1.49
CA THR A 53 -5.32 -8.20 -2.07
C THR A 53 -4.13 -8.48 -3.01
N PRO A 54 -3.54 -7.51 -3.74
CA PRO A 54 -2.27 -7.73 -4.45
C PRO A 54 -1.09 -8.04 -3.53
N VAL A 55 -0.96 -7.38 -2.38
CA VAL A 55 0.08 -7.70 -1.37
C VAL A 55 -0.16 -9.08 -0.77
N LEU A 56 -1.42 -9.39 -0.44
CA LEU A 56 -1.79 -10.73 0.01
C LEU A 56 -1.39 -11.80 -1.02
N TYR A 57 -1.63 -11.55 -2.30
CA TYR A 57 -1.24 -12.44 -3.40
C TYR A 57 0.27 -12.65 -3.47
N GLU A 58 1.08 -11.58 -3.52
CA GLU A 58 2.55 -11.68 -3.63
C GLU A 58 3.16 -12.49 -2.51
N ILE A 59 2.79 -12.17 -1.27
CA ILE A 59 3.35 -12.83 -0.09
C ILE A 59 2.90 -14.29 -0.05
N SER A 60 1.61 -14.56 -0.32
CA SER A 60 1.09 -15.93 -0.33
C SER A 60 1.74 -16.77 -1.43
N ALA A 61 1.93 -16.22 -2.63
CA ALA A 61 2.62 -16.89 -3.72
C ALA A 61 4.06 -17.26 -3.35
N GLY A 62 4.82 -16.33 -2.74
CA GLY A 62 6.18 -16.60 -2.26
C GLY A 62 6.24 -17.66 -1.16
N LEU A 63 5.29 -17.64 -0.22
CA LEU A 63 5.19 -18.65 0.85
C LEU A 63 4.86 -20.04 0.30
N LEU A 64 3.95 -20.13 -0.66
CA LEU A 64 3.62 -21.39 -1.34
C LEU A 64 4.81 -21.93 -2.13
N PHE A 65 5.55 -21.05 -2.83
CA PHE A 65 6.74 -21.43 -3.56
C PHE A 65 7.85 -22.00 -2.66
N THR A 66 8.08 -21.38 -1.50
CA THR A 66 9.11 -21.83 -0.54
C THR A 66 8.68 -23.01 0.32
N GLY A 67 7.37 -23.27 0.45
CA GLY A 67 6.82 -24.32 1.32
C GLY A 67 6.97 -24.06 2.83
N SER A 68 7.36 -22.85 3.23
CA SER A 68 7.66 -22.53 4.63
C SER A 68 6.39 -22.37 5.49
N ARG A 69 6.02 -23.43 6.21
CA ARG A 69 4.85 -23.42 7.13
C ARG A 69 5.00 -22.42 8.28
N THR A 70 6.22 -22.23 8.78
CA THR A 70 6.52 -21.28 9.86
C THR A 70 6.26 -19.85 9.40
N GLN A 71 6.81 -19.46 8.24
CA GLN A 71 6.59 -18.12 7.70
C GLN A 71 5.13 -17.91 7.31
N ALA A 72 4.44 -18.93 6.77
CA ALA A 72 3.02 -18.83 6.46
C ALA A 72 2.14 -18.64 7.70
N THR A 73 2.51 -19.23 8.84
CA THR A 73 1.80 -19.03 10.09
C THR A 73 2.05 -17.64 10.67
N ALA A 74 3.30 -17.17 10.63
CA ALA A 74 3.64 -15.80 11.03
C ALA A 74 2.93 -14.75 10.17
N PHE A 75 2.90 -14.93 8.85
CA PHE A 75 2.20 -14.04 7.94
C PHE A 75 0.70 -14.01 8.21
N ARG A 76 0.04 -15.17 8.40
CA ARG A 76 -1.40 -15.20 8.75
C ARG A 76 -1.70 -14.44 10.05
N ALA A 77 -0.86 -14.59 11.07
CA ALA A 77 -1.00 -13.87 12.33
C ALA A 77 -0.77 -12.35 12.19
N LEU A 78 0.13 -11.93 11.31
CA LEU A 78 0.35 -10.51 11.01
C LEU A 78 -0.80 -9.93 10.17
N ALA A 79 -1.20 -10.63 9.10
CA ALA A 79 -2.25 -10.20 8.18
C ALA A 79 -3.61 -10.04 8.86
N SER A 80 -3.92 -10.85 9.90
CA SER A 80 -5.17 -10.72 10.67
C SER A 80 -5.30 -9.39 11.43
N ARG A 81 -4.21 -8.60 11.53
CA ARG A 81 -4.19 -7.28 12.15
C ARG A 81 -4.57 -6.15 11.19
N PHE A 82 -4.88 -6.48 9.94
CA PHE A 82 -5.29 -5.57 8.88
C PHE A 82 -6.68 -5.95 8.38
N ALA A 83 -7.47 -4.95 7.99
CA ALA A 83 -8.65 -5.20 7.18
C ALA A 83 -8.21 -5.51 5.73
N SER A 84 -8.84 -6.49 5.09
CA SER A 84 -8.56 -6.79 3.68
C SER A 84 -9.14 -5.69 2.79
N LEU A 85 -8.34 -5.18 1.87
CA LEU A 85 -8.75 -4.16 0.89
C LEU A 85 -8.67 -4.75 -0.54
N PRO A 86 -9.80 -4.95 -1.23
CA PRO A 86 -9.81 -5.61 -2.53
C PRO A 86 -9.19 -4.74 -3.62
N PHE A 87 -8.63 -5.40 -4.64
CA PHE A 87 -8.38 -4.78 -5.94
C PHE A 87 -9.63 -4.99 -6.80
N ASP A 88 -10.58 -4.08 -6.63
CA ASP A 88 -11.87 -4.08 -7.32
C ASP A 88 -11.85 -3.23 -8.60
N GLU A 89 -13.03 -3.00 -9.19
CA GLU A 89 -13.15 -2.23 -10.43
C GLU A 89 -12.62 -0.79 -10.30
N ALA A 90 -12.93 -0.10 -9.19
CA ALA A 90 -12.48 1.27 -8.97
C ALA A 90 -10.95 1.34 -8.83
N ALA A 91 -10.37 0.43 -8.04
CA ALA A 91 -8.92 0.33 -7.90
C ALA A 91 -8.24 -0.06 -9.23
N ALA A 92 -8.87 -0.90 -10.05
CA ALA A 92 -8.36 -1.30 -11.36
C ALA A 92 -8.31 -0.14 -12.35
N LEU A 93 -9.35 0.71 -12.38
CA LEU A 93 -9.35 1.92 -13.21
C LEU A 93 -8.25 2.90 -12.76
N LYS A 94 -8.08 3.10 -11.45
CA LYS A 94 -6.98 3.92 -10.91
C LYS A 94 -5.61 3.35 -11.28
N ALA A 95 -5.41 2.05 -11.14
CA ALA A 95 -4.17 1.39 -11.55
C ALA A 95 -3.88 1.56 -13.05
N ALA A 96 -4.92 1.50 -13.91
CA ALA A 96 -4.77 1.73 -15.34
C ALA A 96 -4.33 3.16 -15.67
N GLU A 97 -4.91 4.18 -15.01
CA GLU A 97 -4.50 5.58 -15.14
C GLU A 97 -3.02 5.76 -14.75
N ILE A 98 -2.62 5.22 -13.60
CA ILE A 98 -1.24 5.27 -13.10
C ILE A 98 -0.28 4.64 -14.12
N ARG A 99 -0.64 3.46 -14.65
CA ARG A 99 0.18 2.74 -15.63
C ARG A 99 0.36 3.52 -16.92
N ALA A 100 -0.72 4.07 -17.46
CA ALA A 100 -0.69 4.83 -18.71
C ALA A 100 0.25 6.04 -18.60
N GLU A 101 0.16 6.76 -17.47
CA GLU A 101 1.00 7.94 -17.25
C GLU A 101 2.48 7.57 -17.07
N LEU A 102 2.78 6.52 -16.30
CA LEU A 102 4.17 6.06 -16.15
C LEU A 102 4.77 5.55 -17.46
N LEU A 103 3.98 4.87 -18.30
CA LEU A 103 4.43 4.45 -19.63
C LEU A 103 4.71 5.65 -20.53
N ARG A 104 3.85 6.67 -20.52
CA ARG A 104 4.05 7.92 -21.28
C ARG A 104 5.35 8.63 -20.89
N LEU A 105 5.76 8.52 -19.62
CA LEU A 105 7.00 9.10 -19.09
C LEU A 105 8.22 8.18 -19.22
N GLY A 106 8.10 6.97 -19.77
CA GLY A 106 9.18 6.00 -19.85
C GLY A 106 9.62 5.42 -18.49
N ARG A 107 8.71 5.42 -17.50
CA ARG A 107 8.95 5.03 -16.10
C ARG A 107 8.17 3.76 -15.71
N ALA A 108 8.12 2.77 -16.60
CA ALA A 108 7.37 1.53 -16.37
C ALA A 108 7.73 0.89 -15.01
N LYS A 109 6.70 0.47 -14.26
CA LYS A 109 6.80 -0.24 -12.98
C LYS A 109 6.17 -1.63 -13.08
N SER A 110 6.41 -2.47 -12.07
CA SER A 110 5.81 -3.80 -12.03
C SER A 110 4.27 -3.70 -11.98
N HIS A 111 3.57 -4.67 -12.54
CA HIS A 111 2.09 -4.64 -12.55
C HIS A 111 1.53 -4.70 -11.14
N VAL A 112 2.16 -5.42 -10.21
CA VAL A 112 1.66 -5.52 -8.84
C VAL A 112 1.84 -4.20 -8.09
N ASP A 113 2.97 -3.51 -8.23
CA ASP A 113 3.15 -2.18 -7.61
C ASP A 113 2.09 -1.19 -8.10
N ILE A 114 1.77 -1.26 -9.39
CA ILE A 114 0.71 -0.45 -9.99
C ILE A 114 -0.67 -0.78 -9.40
N MET A 115 -0.97 -2.06 -9.17
CA MET A 115 -2.23 -2.47 -8.51
C MET A 115 -2.27 -1.99 -7.05
N ILE A 116 -1.17 -2.12 -6.30
CA ILE A 116 -1.05 -1.64 -4.92
C ILE A 116 -1.26 -0.13 -4.85
N ALA A 117 -0.60 0.61 -5.74
CA ALA A 117 -0.75 2.06 -5.84
C ALA A 117 -2.18 2.46 -6.23
N GLY A 118 -2.82 1.73 -7.14
CA GLY A 118 -4.22 1.94 -7.51
C GLY A 118 -5.17 1.81 -6.32
N VAL A 119 -5.02 0.75 -5.52
CA VAL A 119 -5.80 0.54 -4.30
C VAL A 119 -5.57 1.65 -3.27
N ALA A 120 -4.31 2.03 -3.04
CA ALA A 120 -3.98 3.07 -2.05
C ALA A 120 -4.47 4.45 -2.49
N LEU A 121 -4.35 4.78 -3.77
CA LEU A 121 -4.80 6.06 -4.33
C LEU A 121 -6.32 6.19 -4.35
N GLU A 122 -7.04 5.13 -4.70
CA GLU A 122 -8.51 5.10 -4.72
C GLU A 122 -9.08 5.45 -3.33
N GLY A 123 -8.60 4.79 -2.28
CA GLY A 123 -9.05 5.03 -0.91
C GLY A 123 -8.43 6.25 -0.22
N SER A 124 -7.61 7.05 -0.92
CA SER A 124 -6.85 8.17 -0.32
C SER A 124 -6.05 7.75 0.93
N HIS A 125 -5.47 6.55 0.89
CA HIS A 125 -4.69 5.98 1.98
C HIS A 125 -3.22 6.42 1.89
N VAL A 126 -2.53 6.42 3.03
CA VAL A 126 -1.06 6.52 3.05
C VAL A 126 -0.49 5.13 2.82
N LEU A 127 0.40 4.98 1.85
CA LEU A 127 1.16 3.76 1.61
C LEU A 127 2.49 3.81 2.34
N VAL A 128 2.67 2.93 3.32
CA VAL A 128 3.94 2.77 4.04
C VAL A 128 4.86 1.85 3.27
N THR A 129 6.03 2.35 2.86
CA THR A 129 6.94 1.63 1.97
C THR A 129 8.39 2.13 2.08
N ARG A 130 9.35 1.24 1.80
CA ARG A 130 10.75 1.59 1.53
C ARG A 130 11.15 1.42 0.06
N ASP A 131 10.22 0.99 -0.78
CA ASP A 131 10.47 0.80 -2.19
C ASP A 131 10.58 2.16 -2.89
N ARG A 132 11.66 2.34 -3.65
CA ARG A 132 11.88 3.51 -4.49
C ARG A 132 10.88 3.58 -5.63
N ASP A 133 10.30 2.45 -6.04
CA ASP A 133 9.34 2.42 -7.14
C ASP A 133 8.06 3.16 -6.76
N PHE A 134 7.57 3.00 -5.52
CA PHE A 134 6.43 3.78 -5.02
C PHE A 134 6.72 5.27 -4.86
N LYS A 135 7.96 5.68 -4.61
CA LYS A 135 8.34 7.11 -4.64
C LYS A 135 8.16 7.70 -6.03
N GLY A 136 8.64 7.00 -7.07
CA GLY A 136 8.46 7.42 -8.46
C GLY A 136 7.00 7.45 -8.89
N ILE A 137 6.17 6.51 -8.39
CA ILE A 137 4.71 6.55 -8.58
C ILE A 137 4.13 7.79 -7.89
N ALA A 138 4.43 8.02 -6.62
CA ALA A 138 3.95 9.17 -5.83
C ALA A 138 4.23 10.52 -6.50
N GLU A 139 5.44 10.73 -7.00
CA GLU A 139 5.82 11.94 -7.72
C GLU A 139 5.01 12.15 -9.02
N THR A 140 4.53 11.07 -9.63
CA THR A 140 3.83 11.10 -10.91
C THR A 140 2.33 11.33 -10.75
N VAL A 141 1.69 10.70 -9.75
CA VAL A 141 0.23 10.65 -9.63
C VAL A 141 -0.32 11.18 -8.31
N GLY A 142 0.54 11.69 -7.41
CA GLY A 142 0.12 12.22 -6.11
C GLY A 142 -0.29 11.14 -5.11
N LEU A 143 0.29 9.94 -5.20
CA LEU A 143 0.12 8.91 -4.17
C LEU A 143 0.75 9.36 -2.84
N ASN A 144 0.00 9.26 -1.74
CA ASN A 144 0.53 9.55 -0.42
C ASN A 144 1.41 8.38 0.04
N VAL A 145 2.72 8.62 0.19
CA VAL A 145 3.68 7.62 0.66
C VAL A 145 4.37 8.08 1.93
N GLU A 146 4.58 7.15 2.85
CA GLU A 146 5.40 7.38 4.03
C GLU A 146 6.52 6.34 4.11
N ALA A 147 7.74 6.82 4.28
CA ALA A 147 8.88 5.94 4.51
C ALA A 147 8.89 5.42 5.95
N TYR A 148 9.55 4.27 6.14
CA TYR A 148 9.89 3.75 7.46
C TYR A 148 11.39 3.51 7.54
#